data_AF-A0A348W988-F1
#
_entry.id   AF-A0A348W988-F1
#
_cell.length_a   1.000
_cell.length_b   1.000
_cell.length_c   1.000
_cell.angle_alpha   90.00
_cell.angle_beta   90.00
_cell.angle_gamma   90.00
#
_symmetry.space_group_name_H-M   'P 1'
#
loop_
_entity.id
_entity.type
_entity.pdbx_description
1 polymer ?
#
loop_
_entity_poly.entity_id
_entity_poly.type
_entity_poly.pdbx_seq_one_letter_code
_entity_poly.pdbx_strand_id
1 'polypeptide(L)'
;MLKVYLSGEIHTDWRDQITDGAAGLDIAFTAPVTDHAASDDCGVAILGAEENKYWHDHKGAMVNAIRTRKGIGDADVVVVRFGDKYKQWNAAFDAGYA
;
A
#
# COMPACT_ATOMS: atom_id res chain seq x y z
N MET A 1 -21.25 -4.68 0.65
CA MET A 1 -19.82 -5.00 0.68
C MET A 1 -19.04 -3.86 1.30
N LEU A 2 -18.58 -4.04 2.53
CA LEU A 2 -17.72 -3.10 3.25
C LEU A 2 -16.33 -3.08 2.61
N LYS A 3 -15.79 -1.90 2.29
CA LYS A 3 -14.46 -1.77 1.69
C LYS A 3 -13.43 -1.48 2.76
N VAL A 4 -12.45 -2.36 2.89
CA VAL A 4 -11.39 -2.25 3.89
C VAL A 4 -10.04 -2.11 3.20
N TYR A 5 -9.29 -1.05 3.51
CA TYR A 5 -7.92 -0.85 3.02
C TYR A 5 -6.90 -1.25 4.08
N LEU A 6 -6.02 -2.21 3.75
CA LEU A 6 -5.01 -2.78 4.64
C LEU A 6 -3.64 -2.13 4.38
N SER A 7 -3.36 -1.01 5.06
CA SER A 7 -2.06 -0.33 4.99
C SER A 7 -1.09 -0.81 6.08
N GLY A 8 0.19 -0.53 5.88
CA GLY A 8 1.23 -0.76 6.87
C GLY A 8 2.31 -1.74 6.39
N GLU A 9 3.01 -2.30 7.36
CA GLU A 9 4.18 -3.18 7.15
C GLU A 9 3.90 -4.32 6.16
N ILE A 10 4.93 -4.72 5.40
CA ILE A 10 4.85 -5.76 4.34
C ILE A 10 5.80 -6.95 4.62
N HIS A 11 6.26 -7.09 5.85
CA HIS A 11 7.27 -8.07 6.24
C HIS A 11 6.69 -9.29 6.97
N THR A 12 5.38 -9.31 7.22
CA THR A 12 4.66 -10.47 7.77
C THR A 12 3.42 -10.81 6.95
N ASP A 13 2.78 -11.93 7.26
CA ASP A 13 1.59 -12.51 6.64
C ASP A 13 0.26 -11.93 7.19
N TRP A 14 0.30 -10.83 7.94
CA TRP A 14 -0.87 -10.35 8.67
C TRP A 14 -2.10 -10.02 7.81
N ARG A 15 -1.89 -9.58 6.57
CA ARG A 15 -2.99 -9.28 5.65
C ARG A 15 -3.74 -10.55 5.28
N ASP A 16 -3.01 -11.64 5.08
CA ASP A 16 -3.57 -12.95 4.80
C ASP A 16 -4.35 -13.43 6.02
N GLN A 17 -3.80 -13.30 7.22
CA GLN A 17 -4.50 -13.66 8.47
C GLN A 17 -5.83 -12.90 8.64
N ILE A 18 -5.89 -11.61 8.32
CA ILE A 18 -7.13 -10.82 8.38
C ILE A 18 -8.12 -11.28 7.30
N THR A 19 -7.64 -11.47 6.08
CA THR A 19 -8.48 -11.85 4.94
C THR A 19 -9.09 -13.23 5.15
N ASP A 20 -8.28 -14.19 5.59
CA ASP A 20 -8.71 -15.56 5.89
C ASP A 20 -9.64 -15.60 7.10
N GLY A 21 -9.34 -14.84 8.16
CA GLY A 21 -10.19 -14.76 9.35
C GLY A 21 -11.55 -14.09 9.10
N ALA A 22 -11.65 -13.26 8.05
CA ALA A 22 -12.88 -12.61 7.62
C ALA A 22 -13.64 -13.41 6.55
N ALA A 23 -13.21 -14.63 6.22
CA ALA A 23 -13.85 -15.46 5.21
C ALA A 23 -15.35 -15.65 5.51
N GLY A 24 -16.19 -15.42 4.49
CA GLY A 24 -17.65 -15.52 4.59
C GLY A 24 -18.37 -14.22 5.01
N LEU A 25 -17.62 -13.15 5.32
CA LEU A 25 -18.19 -11.81 5.50
C LEU A 25 -18.29 -11.05 4.17
N ASP A 26 -19.25 -10.13 4.06
CA ASP A 26 -19.42 -9.26 2.88
C ASP A 26 -18.42 -8.09 2.91
N ILE A 27 -17.13 -8.41 2.78
CA ILE A 27 -16.01 -7.46 2.85
C ILE A 27 -15.13 -7.57 1.60
N ALA A 28 -14.76 -6.44 1.02
CA ALA A 28 -13.73 -6.34 -0.01
C ALA A 28 -12.46 -5.72 0.58
N PHE A 29 -11.36 -6.47 0.55
CA PHE A 29 -10.06 -5.98 0.98
C PHE A 29 -9.26 -5.41 -0.19
N THR A 30 -8.59 -4.28 0.05
CA THR A 30 -7.61 -3.69 -0.85
C THR A 30 -6.34 -3.34 -0.07
N ALA A 31 -5.20 -3.20 -0.75
CA ALA A 31 -3.90 -2.99 -0.12
C ALA A 31 -2.94 -2.27 -1.09
N PRO A 32 -1.84 -1.66 -0.60
CA PRO A 32 -0.77 -1.19 -1.47
C PRO A 32 -0.08 -2.36 -2.19
N VAL A 33 0.70 -2.06 -3.23
CA VAL A 33 1.55 -3.05 -3.91
C VAL A 33 2.61 -3.54 -2.93
N THR A 34 2.55 -4.82 -2.55
CA THR A 34 3.47 -5.44 -1.60
C THR A 34 4.69 -6.10 -2.26
N ASP A 35 4.62 -6.35 -3.57
CA ASP A 35 5.78 -6.78 -4.36
C ASP A 35 6.75 -5.61 -4.52
N HIS A 36 7.95 -5.76 -3.97
CA HIS A 36 8.96 -4.71 -3.93
C HIS A 36 9.37 -4.24 -5.33
N ALA A 37 9.69 -5.17 -6.25
CA ALA A 37 10.17 -4.81 -7.57
C ALA A 37 9.06 -4.13 -8.40
N ALA A 38 7.84 -4.67 -8.34
CA ALA A 38 6.69 -4.06 -9.02
C ALA A 38 6.35 -2.67 -8.45
N SER A 39 6.54 -2.46 -7.15
CA SER A 39 6.33 -1.17 -6.50
C SER A 39 7.39 -0.15 -6.87
N ASP A 40 8.67 -0.53 -6.85
CA ASP A 40 9.80 0.34 -7.15
C ASP A 40 9.83 0.74 -8.64
N ASP A 41 9.56 -0.20 -9.54
CA ASP A 41 9.67 0.02 -10.98
C ASP A 41 8.37 0.54 -11.63
N CYS A 42 7.26 0.65 -10.87
CA CYS A 42 5.95 1.01 -11.46
C CYS A 42 5.97 2.35 -12.21
N GLY A 43 6.77 3.31 -11.73
CA GLY A 43 6.90 4.62 -12.34
C GLY A 43 7.50 4.56 -13.73
N VAL A 44 8.60 3.82 -13.90
CA VAL A 44 9.27 3.69 -15.20
C VAL A 44 8.54 2.74 -16.16
N ALA A 45 7.88 1.71 -15.62
CA ALA A 45 7.06 0.80 -16.41
C ALA A 45 5.85 1.50 -17.06
N ILE A 46 5.26 2.49 -16.37
CA ILE A 46 4.03 3.18 -16.82
C ILE A 46 4.35 4.48 -17.57
N LEU A 47 5.30 5.28 -17.06
CA LEU A 47 5.54 6.65 -17.52
C LEU A 47 6.83 6.79 -18.33
N GLY A 48 7.51 5.68 -18.62
CA GLY A 48 8.75 5.64 -19.38
C GLY A 48 10.02 5.66 -18.52
N ALA A 49 11.09 5.13 -19.09
CA ALA A 49 12.38 4.93 -18.43
C ALA A 49 13.00 6.22 -17.88
N GLU A 50 13.83 6.07 -16.85
CA GLU A 50 14.66 7.12 -16.28
C GLU A 50 16.09 6.63 -16.12
N GLU A 51 17.05 7.43 -16.59
CA GLU A 51 18.48 7.11 -16.42
C GLU A 51 18.98 7.50 -15.02
N ASN A 52 18.39 8.54 -14.43
CA ASN A 52 18.76 9.01 -13.10
C ASN A 52 17.98 8.25 -12.03
N LYS A 53 18.69 7.57 -11.12
CA LYS A 53 18.09 6.79 -10.03
C LYS A 53 17.12 7.62 -9.16
N TYR A 54 17.43 8.89 -8.90
CA TYR A 54 16.54 9.74 -8.11
C TYR A 54 15.17 9.89 -8.81
N TRP A 55 15.17 10.16 -10.12
CA TRP A 55 13.92 10.33 -10.88
C TRP A 55 13.17 9.02 -11.08
N HIS A 56 13.90 7.91 -11.23
CA HIS A 56 13.34 6.56 -11.20
C HIS A 56 12.51 6.34 -9.91
N ASP A 57 13.15 6.47 -8.75
CA ASP A 57 12.53 6.23 -7.45
C ASP A 57 11.40 7.24 -7.18
N HIS A 58 11.61 8.51 -7.55
CA HIS A 58 10.60 9.57 -7.37
C HIS A 58 9.34 9.29 -8.19
N LYS A 59 9.48 8.80 -9.43
CA LYS A 59 8.33 8.44 -10.27
C LYS A 59 7.54 7.29 -9.66
N GLY A 60 8.22 6.24 -9.20
CA GLY A 60 7.58 5.11 -8.51
C GLY A 60 6.83 5.57 -7.26
N ALA A 61 7.48 6.37 -6.41
CA ALA A 61 6.89 6.93 -5.20
C ALA A 61 5.62 7.77 -5.48
N MET A 62 5.63 8.61 -6.53
CA MET A 62 4.48 9.43 -6.90
C MET A 62 3.28 8.61 -7.39
N VAL A 63 3.52 7.57 -8.19
CA VAL A 63 2.46 6.66 -8.65
C VAL A 63 1.85 5.91 -7.46
N ASN A 64 2.69 5.38 -6.57
CA ASN A 64 2.23 4.70 -5.36
C ASN A 64 1.47 5.65 -4.42
N ALA A 65 1.90 6.91 -4.28
CA ALA A 65 1.17 7.89 -3.49
C ALA A 65 -0.26 8.15 -4.01
N ILE A 66 -0.44 8.22 -5.34
CA ILE A 66 -1.77 8.37 -5.95
C ILE A 66 -2.63 7.13 -5.65
N ARG A 67 -2.07 5.92 -5.84
CA ARG A 67 -2.78 4.65 -5.57
C ARG A 67 -3.20 4.54 -4.11
N THR A 68 -2.28 4.82 -3.18
CA THR A 68 -2.55 4.75 -1.74
C THR A 68 -3.62 5.74 -1.32
N ARG A 69 -3.52 7.02 -1.75
CA ARG A 69 -4.54 8.03 -1.43
C ARG A 69 -5.91 7.66 -1.98
N LYS A 70 -5.95 7.10 -3.20
CA LYS A 70 -7.19 6.62 -3.80
C LYS A 70 -7.76 5.43 -3.03
N GLY A 71 -6.92 4.46 -2.66
CA GLY A 71 -7.32 3.30 -1.86
C GLY A 71 -7.88 3.69 -0.49
N ILE A 72 -7.22 4.62 0.20
CA ILE A 72 -7.72 5.18 1.47
C ILE A 72 -9.05 5.90 1.25
N GLY A 73 -9.15 6.79 0.26
CA GLY A 73 -10.36 7.57 0.01
C GLY A 73 -11.57 6.76 -0.45
N ASP A 74 -11.36 5.56 -1.01
CA ASP A 74 -12.43 4.65 -1.42
C ASP A 74 -12.84 3.64 -0.33
N ALA A 75 -12.10 3.58 0.77
CA ALA A 75 -12.35 2.65 1.86
C ALA A 75 -13.41 3.18 2.83
N ASP A 76 -14.25 2.27 3.34
CA ASP A 76 -15.13 2.56 4.47
C ASP A 76 -14.36 2.45 5.80
N VAL A 77 -13.35 1.56 5.85
CA VAL A 77 -12.48 1.35 7.01
C VAL A 77 -11.03 1.21 6.54
N VAL A 78 -10.11 1.88 7.22
CA VAL A 78 -8.66 1.71 7.02
C VAL A 78 -8.07 1.01 8.22
N VAL A 79 -7.35 -0.09 7.98
CA VAL A 79 -6.55 -0.79 8.99
C VAL A 79 -5.09 -0.53 8.69
N VAL A 80 -4.39 0.11 9.63
CA VAL A 80 -2.95 0.38 9.50
C VAL A 80 -2.17 -0.45 10.51
N ARG A 81 -1.30 -1.34 10.02
CA ARG A 81 -0.43 -2.15 10.87
C ARG A 81 0.99 -1.60 10.93
N PHE A 82 1.45 -1.35 12.15
CA PHE A 82 2.84 -1.02 12.43
C PHE A 82 3.63 -2.30 12.73
N GLY A 83 4.75 -2.49 12.05
CA GLY A 83 5.69 -3.59 12.34
C GLY A 83 6.82 -3.13 13.25
N ASP A 84 7.49 -4.10 13.90
CA ASP A 84 8.59 -3.83 14.84
C ASP A 84 9.93 -3.51 14.15
N LYS A 85 10.02 -3.77 12.85
CA LYS A 85 11.22 -3.56 12.04
C LYS A 85 11.09 -2.31 11.18
N TYR A 86 12.22 -1.62 10.98
CA TYR A 86 12.35 -0.40 10.18
C TYR A 86 11.51 0.78 10.69
N LYS A 87 11.78 1.96 10.14
CA LYS A 87 10.99 3.13 10.45
C LYS A 87 9.72 3.13 9.58
N GLN A 88 8.55 3.03 10.21
CA GLN A 88 7.24 2.85 9.57
C GLN A 88 6.61 4.18 9.10
N TRP A 89 7.35 4.97 8.31
CA TRP A 89 6.95 6.36 7.97
C TRP A 89 5.72 6.40 7.07
N ASN A 90 5.63 5.51 6.08
CA ASN A 90 4.47 5.42 5.21
C ASN A 90 3.22 4.97 5.99
N ALA A 91 3.36 3.99 6.89
CA ALA A 91 2.25 3.57 7.74
C ALA A 91 1.76 4.72 8.64
N ALA A 92 2.68 5.48 9.25
CA ALA A 92 2.33 6.65 10.05
C ALA A 92 1.64 7.74 9.22
N PHE A 93 2.11 8.00 8.00
CA PHE A 93 1.48 8.95 7.09
C PHE A 93 0.08 8.50 6.70
N ASP A 94 -0.09 7.24 6.30
CA ASP A 94 -1.38 6.67 5.91
C ASP A 94 -2.40 6.72 7.06
N ALA A 95 -1.97 6.41 8.29
CA ALA A 95 -2.81 6.53 9.48
C ALA A 95 -3.25 7.96 9.80
N GLY A 96 -2.42 8.96 9.47
CA GLY A 96 -2.77 10.37 9.63
C GLY A 96 -3.57 10.95 8.46
N TYR A 97 -3.53 10.30 7.30
CA TYR A 97 -4.27 10.70 6.11
C TYR A 97 -5.69 10.13 6.07
N ALA A 98 -5.88 8.92 6.59
CA ALA A 98 -7.18 8.28 6.81
C ALA A 98 -8.01 9.02 7.87
#